data_AF-A0A7S4DSF9-F1
#
_entry.id   AF-A0A7S4DSF9-F1
#
_cell.length_a   1.000
_cell.length_b   1.000
_cell.length_c   1.000
_cell.angle_alpha   90.00
_cell.angle_beta   90.00
_cell.angle_gamma   90.00
#
_symmetry.space_group_name_H-M   'P 1'
#
loop_
_entity.id
_entity.type
_entity.pdbx_description
1 polymer ?
#
loop_
_entity_poly.entity_id
_entity_poly.type
_entity_poly.pdbx_seq_one_letter_code
_entity_poly.pdbx_strand_id
1 'polypeptide(L)'
;MHAGRATDERLPKESLALSMSFLDVEDVLSCGMVNRRWYSASQENQIWGVLCEALWRDKVYVPKQIRGMANGNPRQAYVESLRDARRQYPTLDELLEFSWCFRFKKSAGPHWIQIDPYWTLDHKGSSIASTIIRKFKADGSLERLDTHEAMRSFAGEAKFKWAVRETTDGDKRFVKRIQVNHFPSYVISRHSRNWGFLMQSCWVLWTSFPMPAPGIDKFLDDGHLEVRVDDQIEEVHRYNFGQFGDEDDNMNRVIIQTSNGPLIVPFAQLAQHLDLFAADDDDDDDDEDDDDFNPDMADSNDDDENGGEEERKAGENGQSDMEEERKAGENGQSDMEEEDDVDEDRFPDSTAMALDRI
;
A
#
# COMPACT_ATOMS: atom_id res chain seq x y z
N MET A 1 55.61 28.96 11.40
CA MET A 1 55.68 27.87 10.39
C MET A 1 54.85 26.70 10.89
N HIS A 2 53.54 26.72 10.65
CA HIS A 2 52.69 25.56 10.93
C HIS A 2 52.78 24.60 9.74
N ALA A 3 53.56 23.53 9.91
CA ALA A 3 53.52 22.35 9.07
C ALA A 3 52.20 21.61 9.34
N GLY A 4 51.12 22.12 8.76
CA GLY A 4 49.81 21.50 8.81
C GLY A 4 49.17 21.59 7.45
N ARG A 5 49.10 20.45 6.75
CA ARG A 5 48.28 20.10 5.57
C ARG A 5 49.11 19.37 4.53
N ALA A 6 49.31 18.08 4.74
CA ALA A 6 49.71 17.14 3.70
C ALA A 6 49.20 15.73 4.06
N THR A 7 47.90 15.57 4.27
CA THR A 7 47.33 14.23 4.52
C THR A 7 46.10 13.88 3.69
N ASP A 8 45.40 14.82 3.06
CA ASP A 8 44.13 14.49 2.39
C ASP A 8 44.22 14.37 0.85
N GLU A 9 45.38 14.65 0.24
CA GLU A 9 45.51 14.61 -1.23
C GLU A 9 45.72 13.21 -1.82
N ARG A 10 45.95 12.16 -1.02
CA ARG A 10 46.55 10.91 -1.51
C ARG A 10 45.60 9.74 -1.81
N LEU A 11 44.36 9.75 -1.35
CA LEU A 11 43.46 8.60 -1.59
C LEU A 11 42.83 8.68 -2.99
N PRO A 12 43.03 7.72 -3.89
CA PRO A 12 42.37 7.69 -5.19
C PRO A 12 40.85 7.87 -5.06
N LYS A 13 40.22 8.50 -6.05
CA LYS A 13 38.76 8.79 -6.05
C LYS A 13 37.97 7.52 -5.77
N GLU A 14 38.41 6.41 -6.34
CA GLU A 14 37.84 5.08 -6.25
C GLU A 14 37.91 4.54 -4.82
N SER A 15 39.00 4.80 -4.08
CA SER A 15 39.12 4.41 -2.68
C SER A 15 38.20 5.22 -1.76
N LEU A 16 38.03 6.50 -2.07
CA LEU A 16 37.09 7.37 -1.37
C LEU A 16 35.64 6.90 -1.62
N ALA A 17 35.29 6.63 -2.88
CA ALA A 17 33.98 6.12 -3.24
C ALA A 17 33.68 4.74 -2.61
N LEU A 18 34.67 3.83 -2.59
CA LEU A 18 34.54 2.55 -1.90
C LEU A 18 34.26 2.73 -0.41
N SER A 19 34.93 3.67 0.25
CA SER A 19 34.68 3.98 1.67
C SER A 19 33.27 4.53 1.88
N MET A 20 32.81 5.40 0.98
CA MET A 20 31.46 5.97 1.02
C MET A 20 30.36 4.93 0.75
N SER A 21 30.65 3.81 0.07
CA SER A 21 29.65 2.77 -0.19
C SER A 21 29.16 2.04 1.07
N PHE A 22 29.81 2.25 2.22
CA PHE A 22 29.36 1.75 3.52
C PHE A 22 28.49 2.74 4.30
N LEU A 23 28.31 3.96 3.79
CA LEU A 23 27.51 5.01 4.41
C LEU A 23 26.06 4.93 3.93
N ASP A 24 25.14 5.53 4.68
CA ASP A 24 23.78 5.74 4.21
C ASP A 24 23.69 6.93 3.25
N VAL A 25 22.48 7.18 2.73
CA VAL A 25 22.28 8.25 1.74
C VAL A 25 22.52 9.64 2.32
N GLU A 26 22.19 9.87 3.60
CA GLU A 26 22.33 11.19 4.24
C GLU A 26 23.81 11.54 4.43
N ASP A 27 24.59 10.57 4.84
CA ASP A 27 26.04 10.68 4.99
C ASP A 27 26.74 10.85 3.63
N VAL A 28 26.33 10.11 2.59
CA VAL A 28 26.87 10.28 1.22
C VAL A 28 26.58 11.67 0.67
N LEU A 29 25.39 12.22 0.92
CA LEU A 29 25.06 13.59 0.54
C LEU A 29 25.90 14.61 1.31
N SER A 30 26.05 14.42 2.62
CA SER A 30 26.88 15.26 3.49
C SER A 30 28.35 15.28 3.05
N CYS A 31 28.88 14.12 2.67
CA CYS A 31 30.19 13.97 2.05
C CYS A 31 30.32 14.86 0.80
N GLY A 32 29.27 14.92 -0.03
CA GLY A 32 29.25 15.74 -1.23
C GLY A 32 29.40 17.25 -0.97
N MET A 33 29.04 17.73 0.23
CA MET A 33 29.14 19.14 0.59
C MET A 33 30.52 19.56 1.10
N VAL A 34 31.44 18.61 1.35
CA VAL A 34 32.74 18.89 1.97
C VAL A 34 33.66 19.68 1.02
N ASN A 35 33.87 19.18 -0.20
CA ASN A 35 34.65 19.84 -1.25
C ASN A 35 34.40 19.17 -2.62
N ARG A 36 34.93 19.78 -3.70
CA ARG A 36 34.76 19.28 -5.08
C ARG A 36 35.23 17.83 -5.31
N ARG A 37 36.26 17.36 -4.59
CA ARG A 37 36.77 15.99 -4.72
C ARG A 37 35.83 14.99 -4.08
N TRP A 38 35.34 15.29 -2.88
CA TRP A 38 34.35 14.47 -2.19
C TRP A 38 33.00 14.47 -2.91
N TYR A 39 32.57 15.62 -3.42
CA TYR A 39 31.44 15.73 -4.33
C TYR A 39 31.59 14.79 -5.53
N SER A 40 32.70 14.89 -6.26
CA SER A 40 32.92 14.03 -7.42
C SER A 40 32.94 12.54 -7.08
N ALA A 41 33.48 12.16 -5.91
CA ALA A 41 33.48 10.78 -5.44
C ALA A 41 32.09 10.31 -5.00
N SER A 42 31.29 11.16 -4.34
CA SER A 42 29.93 10.81 -3.89
C SER A 42 28.94 10.63 -5.06
N GLN A 43 29.28 11.11 -6.25
CA GLN A 43 28.51 10.89 -7.48
C GLN A 43 28.84 9.55 -8.18
N GLU A 44 29.76 8.74 -7.65
CA GLU A 44 30.14 7.48 -8.31
C GLU A 44 29.02 6.44 -8.32
N ASN A 45 28.80 5.82 -9.48
CA ASN A 45 27.74 4.83 -9.68
C ASN A 45 27.82 3.64 -8.72
N GLN A 46 29.03 3.24 -8.31
CA GLN A 46 29.22 2.15 -7.37
C GLN A 46 28.53 2.41 -6.02
N ILE A 47 28.57 3.66 -5.52
CA ILE A 47 27.94 4.03 -4.24
C ILE A 47 26.43 3.91 -4.37
N TRP A 48 25.86 4.57 -5.39
CA TRP A 48 24.42 4.60 -5.61
C TRP A 48 23.85 3.23 -5.96
N GLY A 49 24.63 2.35 -6.60
CA GLY A 49 24.23 0.96 -6.83
C GLY A 49 24.04 0.20 -5.51
N VAL A 50 24.99 0.33 -4.58
CA VAL A 50 24.87 -0.25 -3.24
C VAL A 50 23.67 0.33 -2.47
N LEU A 51 23.46 1.65 -2.57
CA LEU A 51 22.30 2.31 -1.95
C LEU A 51 20.97 1.84 -2.56
N CYS A 52 20.88 1.62 -3.86
CA CYS A 52 19.68 1.03 -4.50
C CYS A 52 19.39 -0.37 -3.95
N GLU A 53 20.41 -1.23 -3.90
CA GLU A 53 20.24 -2.60 -3.36
C GLU A 53 19.83 -2.58 -1.89
N ALA A 54 20.40 -1.66 -1.09
CA ALA A 54 19.99 -1.46 0.29
C ALA A 54 18.54 -0.98 0.40
N LEU A 55 18.13 -0.01 -0.43
CA LEU A 55 16.78 0.53 -0.46
C LEU A 55 15.75 -0.53 -0.87
N TRP A 56 16.09 -1.38 -1.83
CA TRP A 56 15.18 -2.38 -2.41
C TRP A 56 15.11 -3.71 -1.68
N ARG A 57 16.02 -3.95 -0.72
CA ARG A 57 16.19 -5.23 -0.03
C ARG A 57 14.89 -5.83 0.50
N ASP A 58 14.07 -5.01 1.12
CA ASP A 58 12.82 -5.43 1.77
C ASP A 58 11.57 -5.00 0.99
N LYS A 59 11.73 -4.65 -0.29
CA LYS A 59 10.64 -4.15 -1.14
C LYS A 59 10.12 -5.28 -2.02
N VAL A 60 8.81 -5.54 -1.92
CA VAL A 60 8.15 -6.57 -2.72
C VAL A 60 7.94 -6.14 -4.17
N TYR A 61 8.00 -4.83 -4.43
CA TYR A 61 7.83 -4.27 -5.76
C TYR A 61 8.72 -3.04 -5.99
N VAL A 62 9.40 -3.04 -7.13
CA VAL A 62 10.08 -1.89 -7.74
C VAL A 62 9.92 -2.05 -9.26
N PRO A 63 9.42 -1.03 -9.99
CA PRO A 63 9.24 -1.12 -11.43
C PRO A 63 10.49 -1.63 -12.18
N LYS A 64 10.27 -2.47 -13.20
CA LYS A 64 11.36 -3.08 -13.99
C LYS A 64 12.22 -2.02 -14.67
N GLN A 65 11.61 -0.91 -15.09
CA GLN A 65 12.26 0.24 -15.72
C GLN A 65 13.26 0.89 -14.75
N ILE A 66 12.85 1.10 -13.50
CA ILE A 66 13.71 1.67 -12.45
C ILE A 66 14.86 0.71 -12.11
N ARG A 67 14.57 -0.59 -11.99
CA ARG A 67 15.64 -1.60 -11.80
C ARG A 67 16.62 -1.64 -12.96
N GLY A 68 16.12 -1.54 -14.20
CA GLY A 68 16.96 -1.49 -15.40
C GLY A 68 17.86 -0.26 -15.44
N MET A 69 17.34 0.90 -15.01
CA MET A 69 18.07 2.17 -14.94
C MET A 69 19.29 2.10 -14.02
N ALA A 70 19.26 1.26 -12.97
CA ALA A 70 20.34 1.12 -12.01
C ALA A 70 21.69 0.71 -12.62
N ASN A 71 21.67 0.02 -13.76
CA ASN A 71 22.88 -0.44 -14.44
C ASN A 71 23.66 0.72 -15.10
N GLY A 72 22.98 1.81 -15.46
CA GLY A 72 23.59 2.97 -16.13
C GLY A 72 23.59 4.23 -15.27
N ASN A 73 22.49 4.48 -14.56
CA ASN A 73 22.28 5.66 -13.72
C ASN A 73 21.62 5.28 -12.38
N PRO A 74 22.35 4.64 -11.46
CA PRO A 74 21.82 4.19 -10.17
C PRO A 74 21.37 5.34 -9.26
N ARG A 75 21.97 6.54 -9.38
CA ARG A 75 21.50 7.70 -8.61
C ARG A 75 20.08 8.08 -9.01
N GLN A 76 19.81 8.16 -10.32
CA GLN A 76 18.46 8.43 -10.81
C GLN A 76 17.50 7.30 -10.43
N ALA A 77 17.91 6.03 -10.56
CA ALA A 77 17.09 4.89 -10.15
C ALA A 77 16.70 4.96 -8.66
N TYR A 78 17.61 5.39 -7.79
CA TYR A 78 17.35 5.60 -6.36
C TYR A 78 16.24 6.65 -6.14
N VAL A 79 16.35 7.81 -6.81
CA VAL A 79 15.37 8.90 -6.70
C VAL A 79 14.02 8.47 -7.24
N GLU A 80 13.97 7.86 -8.44
CA GLU A 80 12.72 7.37 -9.02
C GLU A 80 12.07 6.30 -8.15
N SER A 81 12.85 5.47 -7.46
CA SER A 81 12.30 4.50 -6.49
C SER A 81 11.57 5.18 -5.35
N LEU A 82 12.13 6.27 -4.80
CA LEU A 82 11.49 7.03 -3.72
C LEU A 82 10.25 7.78 -4.21
N ARG A 83 10.25 8.26 -5.46
CA ARG A 83 9.08 8.87 -6.10
C ARG A 83 7.97 7.83 -6.30
N ASP A 84 8.28 6.67 -6.90
CA ASP A 84 7.32 5.58 -7.13
C ASP A 84 6.76 5.00 -5.82
N ALA A 85 7.54 5.00 -4.73
CA ALA A 85 7.08 4.57 -3.42
C ALA A 85 5.92 5.43 -2.86
N ARG A 86 5.76 6.67 -3.35
CA ARG A 86 4.67 7.59 -2.98
C ARG A 86 3.43 7.43 -3.85
N ARG A 87 3.54 6.80 -5.02
CA ARG A 87 2.42 6.55 -5.93
C ARG A 87 1.44 5.58 -5.31
N GLN A 88 0.16 5.95 -5.26
CA GLN A 88 -0.89 5.13 -4.63
C GLN A 88 -1.50 4.08 -5.55
N TYR A 89 -1.60 4.37 -6.85
CA TYR A 89 -2.33 3.54 -7.82
C TYR A 89 -1.39 2.75 -8.71
N PRO A 90 -1.64 1.44 -8.92
CA PRO A 90 -0.91 0.67 -9.92
C PRO A 90 -1.29 1.13 -11.34
N THR A 91 -0.38 0.95 -12.28
CA THR A 91 -0.72 1.04 -13.71
C THR A 91 -1.64 -0.12 -14.10
N LEU A 92 -2.27 -0.05 -15.27
CA LEU A 92 -3.08 -1.18 -15.74
C LEU A 92 -2.23 -2.44 -15.95
N ASP A 93 -1.03 -2.29 -16.53
CA ASP A 93 -0.12 -3.42 -16.75
C ASP A 93 0.28 -4.08 -15.44
N GLU A 94 0.54 -3.28 -14.39
CA GLU A 94 0.81 -3.78 -13.05
C GLU A 94 -0.40 -4.54 -12.48
N LEU A 95 -1.60 -3.96 -12.55
CA LEU A 95 -2.85 -4.59 -12.09
C LEU A 95 -3.07 -5.96 -12.75
N LEU A 96 -2.79 -6.05 -14.04
CA LEU A 96 -2.92 -7.28 -14.85
C LEU A 96 -1.75 -8.25 -14.67
N GLU A 97 -0.55 -7.76 -14.37
CA GLU A 97 0.65 -8.58 -14.20
C GLU A 97 0.60 -9.34 -12.87
N PHE A 98 0.19 -8.67 -11.79
CA PHE A 98 0.21 -9.21 -10.43
C PHE A 98 -0.69 -10.42 -10.25
N SER A 99 -0.22 -11.34 -9.40
CA SER A 99 -1.04 -12.34 -8.74
C SER A 99 -1.51 -11.76 -7.41
N TRP A 100 -2.80 -11.49 -7.31
CA TRP A 100 -3.38 -10.84 -6.14
C TRP A 100 -3.84 -11.87 -5.12
N CYS A 101 -3.30 -11.76 -3.90
CA CYS A 101 -3.72 -12.57 -2.75
C CYS A 101 -4.94 -11.93 -2.10
N PHE A 102 -6.00 -12.70 -1.92
CA PHE A 102 -7.30 -12.28 -1.44
C PHE A 102 -7.62 -12.91 -0.08
N ARG A 103 -8.25 -12.12 0.78
CA ARG A 103 -8.96 -12.59 1.97
C ARG A 103 -10.21 -11.76 2.26
N PHE A 104 -11.13 -12.34 3.02
CA PHE A 104 -12.18 -11.62 3.70
C PHE A 104 -11.65 -10.92 4.95
N LYS A 105 -12.26 -9.78 5.27
CA LYS A 105 -12.17 -9.11 6.56
C LYS A 105 -13.20 -9.71 7.52
N LYS A 106 -12.97 -9.56 8.81
CA LYS A 106 -13.92 -9.98 9.86
C LYS A 106 -15.30 -9.33 9.71
N SER A 107 -15.35 -8.12 9.18
CA SER A 107 -16.57 -7.37 8.86
C SER A 107 -17.43 -8.01 7.76
N ALA A 108 -16.89 -8.93 6.95
CA ALA A 108 -17.70 -9.69 6.00
C ALA A 108 -18.70 -10.61 6.70
N GLY A 109 -18.39 -11.04 7.93
CA GLY A 109 -19.26 -11.88 8.76
C GLY A 109 -18.73 -13.31 8.97
N PRO A 110 -19.20 -14.02 10.00
CA PRO A 110 -18.63 -15.30 10.43
C PRO A 110 -18.61 -16.37 9.33
N HIS A 111 -19.66 -16.43 8.51
CA HIS A 111 -19.77 -17.41 7.44
C HIS A 111 -18.60 -17.32 6.44
N TRP A 112 -18.24 -16.11 6.02
CA TRP A 112 -17.15 -15.88 5.07
C TRP A 112 -15.78 -16.20 5.67
N ILE A 113 -15.58 -15.86 6.93
CA ILE A 113 -14.35 -16.16 7.67
C ILE A 113 -14.16 -17.68 7.79
N GLN A 114 -15.23 -18.44 8.03
CA GLN A 114 -15.19 -19.90 8.19
C GLN A 114 -14.83 -20.66 6.91
N ILE A 115 -14.90 -20.03 5.74
CA ILE A 115 -14.56 -20.65 4.45
C ILE A 115 -13.33 -20.03 3.78
N ASP A 116 -12.71 -19.06 4.42
CA ASP A 116 -11.52 -18.38 3.91
C ASP A 116 -10.23 -19.11 4.37
N PRO A 117 -9.38 -19.57 3.43
CA PRO A 117 -8.09 -20.18 3.76
C PRO A 117 -7.22 -19.34 4.69
N TYR A 118 -7.32 -18.01 4.61
CA TYR A 118 -6.53 -17.10 5.44
C TYR A 118 -6.85 -17.25 6.94
N TRP A 119 -8.11 -17.51 7.27
CA TRP A 119 -8.56 -17.61 8.66
C TRP A 119 -8.60 -19.06 9.17
N THR A 120 -8.83 -20.01 8.26
CA THR A 120 -9.16 -21.40 8.63
C THR A 120 -7.97 -22.35 8.62
N LEU A 121 -6.96 -22.10 7.78
CA LEU A 121 -5.81 -22.98 7.69
C LEU A 121 -4.78 -22.65 8.78
N ASP A 122 -4.18 -23.70 9.33
CA ASP A 122 -3.11 -23.55 10.31
C ASP A 122 -1.84 -23.05 9.60
N HIS A 123 -1.40 -21.84 9.93
CA HIS A 123 -0.19 -21.24 9.36
C HIS A 123 1.06 -21.54 10.19
N LYS A 124 1.00 -22.46 11.17
CA LYS A 124 2.15 -22.81 12.03
C LYS A 124 3.39 -23.16 11.21
N GLY A 125 4.44 -22.35 11.41
CA GLY A 125 5.73 -22.52 10.75
C GLY A 125 5.87 -21.85 9.39
N SER A 126 4.80 -21.23 8.86
CA SER A 126 4.85 -20.41 7.64
C SER A 126 4.74 -18.93 7.97
N SER A 127 5.62 -18.12 7.40
CA SER A 127 5.49 -16.65 7.44
C SER A 127 4.44 -16.12 6.45
N ILE A 128 4.03 -16.94 5.48
CA ILE A 128 3.09 -16.60 4.41
C ILE A 128 1.77 -17.33 4.66
N ALA A 129 0.67 -16.61 4.60
CA ALA A 129 -0.67 -17.15 4.72
C ALA A 129 -1.10 -17.89 3.45
N SER A 130 -1.85 -18.96 3.63
CA SER A 130 -2.68 -19.50 2.55
C SER A 130 -3.82 -18.52 2.23
N THR A 131 -3.97 -18.14 0.97
CA THR A 131 -4.98 -17.18 0.50
C THR A 131 -5.56 -17.63 -0.83
N ILE A 132 -6.71 -17.07 -1.21
CA ILE A 132 -7.21 -17.21 -2.57
C ILE A 132 -6.33 -16.32 -3.47
N ILE A 133 -5.89 -16.84 -4.61
CA ILE A 133 -5.02 -16.08 -5.53
C ILE A 133 -5.77 -15.86 -6.82
N ARG A 134 -5.88 -14.60 -7.25
CA ARG A 134 -6.51 -14.26 -8.53
C ARG A 134 -5.65 -13.36 -9.39
N LYS A 135 -5.97 -13.36 -10.68
CA LYS A 135 -5.36 -12.51 -11.69
C LYS A 135 -6.44 -11.76 -12.46
N PHE A 136 -6.30 -10.45 -12.54
CA PHE A 136 -7.14 -9.60 -13.37
C PHE A 136 -6.74 -9.80 -14.82
N LYS A 137 -7.73 -9.94 -15.71
CA LYS A 137 -7.51 -10.16 -17.14
C LYS A 137 -7.96 -8.94 -17.93
N ALA A 138 -7.27 -8.72 -19.05
CA ALA A 138 -7.57 -7.69 -20.03
C ALA A 138 -8.83 -7.99 -20.87
N ASP A 139 -9.75 -8.83 -20.41
CA ASP A 139 -11.11 -8.94 -20.93
C ASP A 139 -12.17 -8.59 -19.86
N GLY A 140 -11.72 -8.12 -18.70
CA GLY A 140 -12.58 -7.82 -17.56
C GLY A 140 -12.89 -9.03 -16.69
N SER A 141 -12.34 -10.22 -16.97
CA SER A 141 -12.54 -11.40 -16.11
C SER A 141 -11.50 -11.49 -14.99
N LEU A 142 -11.81 -12.26 -13.94
CA LEU A 142 -10.85 -12.70 -12.93
C LEU A 142 -10.58 -14.20 -13.07
N GLU A 143 -9.31 -14.53 -13.24
CA GLU A 143 -8.81 -15.90 -13.23
C GLU A 143 -8.38 -16.29 -11.82
N ARG A 144 -8.74 -17.49 -11.36
CA ARG A 144 -8.26 -18.04 -10.07
C ARG A 144 -7.03 -18.92 -10.31
N LEU A 145 -5.98 -18.72 -9.50
CA LEU A 145 -4.68 -19.38 -9.64
C LEU A 145 -4.36 -20.35 -8.49
N ASP A 146 -5.07 -20.29 -7.36
CA ASP A 146 -4.83 -21.19 -6.23
C ASP A 146 -5.54 -22.55 -6.36
N THR A 147 -5.11 -23.49 -5.53
CA THR A 147 -5.63 -24.87 -5.50
C THR A 147 -6.61 -25.12 -4.37
N HIS A 148 -6.94 -24.13 -3.54
CA HIS A 148 -7.81 -24.35 -2.37
C HIS A 148 -9.23 -24.74 -2.82
N GLU A 149 -9.74 -25.85 -2.28
CA GLU A 149 -11.10 -26.31 -2.55
C GLU A 149 -12.15 -25.44 -1.86
N ALA A 150 -11.78 -24.88 -0.70
CA ALA A 150 -12.56 -23.86 -0.03
C ALA A 150 -12.91 -22.74 -1.04
N MET A 151 -14.18 -22.37 -1.10
CA MET A 151 -14.78 -21.42 -2.05
C MET A 151 -14.90 -21.86 -3.52
N ARG A 152 -14.42 -23.05 -3.95
CA ARG A 152 -14.71 -23.52 -5.33
C ARG A 152 -16.20 -23.76 -5.55
N SER A 153 -16.87 -24.35 -4.56
CA SER A 153 -18.29 -24.67 -4.61
C SER A 153 -19.19 -23.43 -4.47
N PHE A 154 -18.77 -22.47 -3.63
CA PHE A 154 -19.55 -21.26 -3.34
C PHE A 154 -19.52 -20.25 -4.48
N ALA A 155 -18.39 -20.15 -5.17
CA ALA A 155 -18.27 -19.34 -6.36
C ALA A 155 -18.81 -20.06 -7.61
N GLY A 156 -18.93 -21.39 -7.64
CA GLY A 156 -19.22 -22.13 -8.87
C GLY A 156 -18.34 -21.68 -10.05
N GLU A 157 -18.87 -21.82 -11.27
CA GLU A 157 -18.33 -21.15 -12.47
C GLU A 157 -18.67 -19.64 -12.51
N ALA A 158 -18.96 -18.98 -11.37
CA ALA A 158 -19.32 -17.56 -11.39
C ALA A 158 -18.18 -16.75 -12.01
N LYS A 159 -18.51 -16.14 -13.14
CA LYS A 159 -17.61 -15.30 -13.91
C LYS A 159 -17.51 -13.97 -13.19
N PHE A 160 -16.55 -13.88 -12.27
CA PHE A 160 -16.19 -12.60 -11.68
C PHE A 160 -15.72 -11.66 -12.79
N LYS A 161 -16.41 -10.53 -12.90
CA LYS A 161 -16.05 -9.43 -13.78
C LYS A 161 -15.49 -8.28 -12.96
N TRP A 162 -14.63 -7.48 -13.56
CA TRP A 162 -14.14 -6.26 -12.96
C TRP A 162 -14.14 -5.10 -13.94
N ALA A 163 -14.24 -3.91 -13.37
CA ALA A 163 -14.14 -2.66 -14.10
C ALA A 163 -13.49 -1.58 -13.20
N VAL A 164 -12.94 -0.56 -13.84
CA VAL A 164 -12.57 0.69 -13.18
C VAL A 164 -13.83 1.56 -13.13
N ARG A 165 -14.21 1.99 -11.92
CA ARG A 165 -15.28 2.97 -11.71
C ARG A 165 -14.70 4.28 -11.25
N GLU A 166 -15.30 5.36 -11.74
CA GLU A 166 -15.12 6.67 -11.14
C GLU A 166 -16.22 6.86 -10.09
N THR A 167 -15.81 7.15 -8.87
CA THR A 167 -16.72 7.54 -7.79
C THR A 167 -16.36 8.93 -7.32
N THR A 168 -17.33 9.67 -6.80
CA THR A 168 -17.05 10.90 -6.08
C THR A 168 -16.74 10.54 -4.63
N ASP A 169 -15.56 10.92 -4.16
CA ASP A 169 -15.35 11.04 -2.71
C ASP A 169 -16.04 12.33 -2.24
N GLY A 170 -16.55 12.38 -1.00
CA GLY A 170 -17.53 13.38 -0.52
C GLY A 170 -17.27 14.85 -0.94
N ASP A 171 -16.01 15.23 -1.15
CA ASP A 171 -15.56 16.54 -1.64
C ASP A 171 -15.56 16.72 -3.18
N LYS A 172 -16.32 15.91 -3.93
CA LYS A 172 -16.49 15.98 -5.40
C LYS A 172 -15.23 15.71 -6.22
N ARG A 173 -14.17 15.17 -5.62
CA ARG A 173 -13.03 14.64 -6.40
C ARG A 173 -13.42 13.27 -6.95
N PHE A 174 -13.28 13.11 -8.27
CA PHE A 174 -13.44 11.81 -8.90
C PHE A 174 -12.24 10.93 -8.54
N VAL A 175 -12.52 9.82 -7.88
CA VAL A 175 -11.54 8.81 -7.51
C VAL A 175 -11.81 7.56 -8.32
N LYS A 176 -10.76 7.03 -8.96
CA LYS A 176 -10.82 5.75 -9.65
C LYS A 176 -10.74 4.62 -8.63
N ARG A 177 -11.71 3.72 -8.67
CA ARG A 177 -11.76 2.50 -7.85
C ARG A 177 -11.90 1.29 -8.75
N ILE A 178 -11.39 0.15 -8.30
CA ILE A 178 -11.65 -1.14 -8.95
C ILE A 178 -12.91 -1.73 -8.33
N GLN A 179 -13.85 -2.18 -9.13
CA GLN A 179 -15.00 -2.93 -8.64
C GLN A 179 -15.02 -4.32 -9.26
N VAL A 180 -15.28 -5.33 -8.43
CA VAL A 180 -15.51 -6.71 -8.89
C VAL A 180 -16.99 -7.01 -8.71
N ASN A 181 -17.66 -7.44 -9.79
CA ASN A 181 -19.12 -7.60 -9.84
C ASN A 181 -19.81 -6.38 -9.21
N HIS A 182 -20.83 -6.63 -8.39
CA HIS A 182 -21.53 -5.58 -7.66
C HIS A 182 -21.06 -5.42 -6.21
N PHE A 183 -19.94 -6.04 -5.84
CA PHE A 183 -19.38 -5.85 -4.49
C PHE A 183 -18.95 -4.39 -4.29
N PRO A 184 -18.84 -3.92 -3.03
CA PRO A 184 -18.27 -2.61 -2.75
C PRO A 184 -16.91 -2.45 -3.41
N SER A 185 -16.73 -1.29 -4.05
CA SER A 185 -15.53 -0.93 -4.80
C SER A 185 -14.29 -0.86 -3.89
N TYR A 186 -13.11 -1.03 -4.49
CA TYR A 186 -11.85 -1.10 -3.78
C TYR A 186 -11.14 0.24 -3.77
N VAL A 187 -10.77 0.69 -2.57
CA VAL A 187 -9.80 1.76 -2.35
C VAL A 187 -8.40 1.14 -2.49
N ILE A 188 -7.54 1.81 -3.24
CA ILE A 188 -6.18 1.36 -3.51
C ILE A 188 -5.19 2.20 -2.71
N SER A 189 -4.18 1.56 -2.15
CA SER A 189 -3.12 2.21 -1.40
C SER A 189 -1.79 1.47 -1.53
N ARG A 190 -0.70 2.10 -1.12
CA ARG A 190 0.61 1.45 -0.97
C ARG A 190 0.80 0.93 0.44
N HIS A 191 1.41 -0.23 0.53
CA HIS A 191 1.93 -0.74 1.77
C HIS A 191 3.21 0.03 2.16
N SER A 192 3.14 0.76 3.26
CA SER A 192 4.15 1.75 3.68
C SER A 192 5.57 1.19 3.84
N ARG A 193 5.72 -0.10 4.15
CA ARG A 193 7.02 -0.71 4.44
C ARG A 193 7.67 -1.40 3.25
N ASN A 194 6.89 -2.14 2.47
CA ASN A 194 7.39 -3.06 1.46
C ASN A 194 7.07 -2.61 0.02
N TRP A 195 6.34 -1.51 -0.15
CA TRP A 195 5.93 -0.94 -1.44
C TRP A 195 5.01 -1.85 -2.27
N GLY A 196 4.37 -2.86 -1.68
CA GLY A 196 3.28 -3.57 -2.35
C GLY A 196 2.04 -2.67 -2.52
N PHE A 197 1.13 -3.07 -3.41
CA PHE A 197 -0.18 -2.44 -3.51
C PHE A 197 -1.20 -3.22 -2.68
N LEU A 198 -2.11 -2.49 -2.05
CA LEU A 198 -3.27 -3.00 -1.35
C LEU A 198 -4.53 -2.53 -2.09
N MET A 199 -5.50 -3.42 -2.29
CA MET A 199 -6.84 -3.03 -2.71
C MET A 199 -7.82 -3.56 -1.67
N GLN A 200 -8.69 -2.70 -1.14
CA GLN A 200 -9.59 -3.10 -0.08
C GLN A 200 -10.96 -2.45 -0.20
N SER A 201 -11.99 -3.21 0.15
CA SER A 201 -13.30 -2.67 0.48
C SER A 201 -13.59 -2.88 1.96
N CYS A 202 -14.80 -2.56 2.40
CA CYS A 202 -15.28 -2.84 3.74
C CYS A 202 -15.30 -4.32 4.10
N TRP A 203 -15.24 -5.24 3.12
CA TRP A 203 -15.37 -6.69 3.35
C TRP A 203 -14.15 -7.51 2.97
N VAL A 204 -13.28 -7.01 2.08
CA VAL A 204 -12.18 -7.82 1.55
C VAL A 204 -10.88 -7.02 1.46
N LEU A 205 -9.77 -7.75 1.46
CA LEU A 205 -8.43 -7.23 1.25
C LEU A 205 -7.73 -8.02 0.15
N TRP A 206 -7.08 -7.31 -0.75
CA TRP A 206 -6.18 -7.81 -1.77
C TRP A 206 -4.78 -7.27 -1.55
N THR A 207 -3.76 -8.10 -1.72
CA THR A 207 -2.34 -7.68 -1.74
C THR A 207 -1.70 -8.09 -3.06
N SER A 208 -0.86 -7.22 -3.64
CA SER A 208 -0.08 -7.52 -4.84
C SER A 208 1.14 -8.41 -4.58
N PHE A 209 1.25 -8.93 -3.35
CA PHE A 209 2.36 -9.72 -2.83
C PHE A 209 1.82 -10.83 -1.93
N PRO A 210 2.60 -11.90 -1.68
CA PRO A 210 2.19 -12.98 -0.77
C PRO A 210 1.81 -12.42 0.60
N MET A 211 0.57 -12.66 1.00
CA MET A 211 0.06 -12.13 2.26
C MET A 211 0.74 -12.83 3.45
N PRO A 212 1.32 -12.09 4.41
CA PRO A 212 1.83 -12.66 5.65
C PRO A 212 0.75 -13.37 6.47
N ALA A 213 1.16 -14.36 7.26
CA ALA A 213 0.28 -15.01 8.23
C ALA A 213 -0.33 -13.99 9.22
N PRO A 214 -1.54 -14.25 9.76
CA PRO A 214 -2.19 -13.35 10.72
C PRO A 214 -1.25 -12.93 11.86
N GLY A 215 -1.22 -11.64 12.17
CA GLY A 215 -0.38 -11.06 13.24
C GLY A 215 1.11 -10.90 12.93
N ILE A 216 1.61 -11.36 11.77
CA ILE A 216 3.00 -11.11 11.35
C ILE A 216 3.18 -9.66 10.88
N ASP A 217 2.27 -9.19 10.04
CA ASP A 217 2.24 -7.80 9.60
C ASP A 217 0.99 -7.10 10.12
N LYS A 218 1.18 -6.28 11.16
CA LYS A 218 0.09 -5.57 11.85
C LYS A 218 -0.67 -4.61 10.92
N PHE A 219 -0.02 -4.11 9.86
CA PHE A 219 -0.69 -3.22 8.88
C PHE A 219 -1.75 -3.94 8.06
N LEU A 220 -1.70 -5.27 8.03
CA LEU A 220 -2.68 -6.10 7.33
C LEU A 220 -3.72 -6.68 8.29
N ASP A 221 -3.67 -6.39 9.59
CA ASP A 221 -4.71 -6.78 10.54
C ASP A 221 -5.93 -5.85 10.37
N ASP A 222 -7.15 -6.41 10.44
CA ASP A 222 -8.38 -5.66 10.18
C ASP A 222 -8.54 -4.37 11.01
N GLY A 223 -7.99 -4.32 12.22
CA GLY A 223 -8.05 -3.13 13.08
C GLY A 223 -7.21 -1.95 12.59
N HIS A 224 -6.23 -2.18 11.72
CA HIS A 224 -5.35 -1.16 11.13
C HIS A 224 -5.70 -0.84 9.67
N LEU A 225 -6.64 -1.55 9.08
CA LEU A 225 -7.09 -1.29 7.71
C LEU A 225 -8.00 -0.07 7.67
N GLU A 226 -7.74 0.80 6.70
CA GLU A 226 -8.39 2.10 6.57
C GLU A 226 -9.88 2.00 6.22
N VAL A 227 -10.27 1.07 5.34
CA VAL A 227 -11.65 1.00 4.82
C VAL A 227 -12.53 0.12 5.69
N ARG A 228 -13.57 0.72 6.26
CA ARG A 228 -14.60 0.11 7.12
C ARG A 228 -15.96 0.09 6.42
N VAL A 229 -16.93 -0.55 7.07
CA VAL A 229 -18.33 -0.66 6.58
C VAL A 229 -18.97 0.72 6.48
N ASP A 230 -18.77 1.57 7.50
CA ASP A 230 -19.35 2.91 7.55
C ASP A 230 -18.89 3.80 6.39
N ASP A 231 -17.65 3.62 5.91
CA ASP A 231 -17.09 4.38 4.80
C ASP A 231 -17.72 4.02 3.44
N GLN A 232 -18.40 2.86 3.36
CA GLN A 232 -19.00 2.35 2.12
C GLN A 232 -20.47 1.96 2.31
N ILE A 233 -21.16 2.58 3.28
CA ILE A 233 -22.51 2.21 3.68
C ILE A 233 -23.51 2.21 2.50
N GLU A 234 -23.38 3.16 1.58
CA GLU A 234 -24.22 3.23 0.37
C GLU A 234 -23.97 2.07 -0.60
N GLU A 235 -22.72 1.66 -0.78
CA GLU A 235 -22.37 0.51 -1.63
C GLU A 235 -22.86 -0.80 -0.99
N VAL A 236 -22.73 -0.91 0.33
CA VAL A 236 -23.24 -2.02 1.13
C VAL A 236 -24.75 -2.12 1.03
N HIS A 237 -25.48 -1.01 1.19
CA HIS A 237 -26.92 -0.96 1.00
C HIS A 237 -27.31 -1.39 -0.42
N ARG A 238 -26.65 -0.84 -1.45
CA ARG A 238 -26.96 -1.23 -2.83
C ARG A 238 -26.78 -2.72 -3.08
N TYR A 239 -25.69 -3.30 -2.57
CA TYR A 239 -25.44 -4.73 -2.67
C TYR A 239 -26.52 -5.57 -1.96
N ASN A 240 -26.82 -5.25 -0.69
CA ASN A 240 -27.77 -6.01 0.11
C ASN A 240 -29.21 -5.92 -0.38
N PHE A 241 -29.61 -4.77 -0.93
CA PHE A 241 -30.95 -4.56 -1.45
C PHE A 241 -31.08 -4.89 -2.96
N GLY A 242 -30.00 -5.37 -3.60
CA GLY A 242 -29.99 -5.69 -5.02
C GLY A 242 -30.24 -4.47 -5.92
N GLN A 243 -29.91 -3.26 -5.45
CA GLN A 243 -30.13 -2.00 -6.16
C GLN A 243 -28.97 -1.72 -7.12
N PHE A 244 -28.86 -2.56 -8.15
CA PHE A 244 -27.93 -2.38 -9.26
C PHE A 244 -28.66 -1.61 -10.36
N GLY A 245 -28.07 -0.53 -10.85
CA GLY A 245 -28.69 0.29 -11.90
C GLY A 245 -28.64 -0.43 -13.26
N ASP A 246 -29.50 -0.05 -14.21
CA ASP A 246 -29.41 -0.54 -15.60
C ASP A 246 -28.06 -0.22 -16.26
N GLU A 247 -27.33 0.76 -15.72
CA GLU A 247 -25.95 1.09 -16.11
C GLU A 247 -24.93 -0.01 -15.76
N ASP A 248 -25.28 -0.96 -14.89
CA ASP A 248 -24.39 -2.04 -14.45
C ASP A 248 -24.30 -3.21 -15.46
N ASP A 249 -25.26 -3.33 -16.40
CA ASP A 249 -25.11 -4.18 -17.59
C ASP A 249 -23.94 -3.72 -18.49
N ASN A 250 -23.43 -2.51 -18.23
CA ASN A 250 -22.30 -1.91 -18.93
C ASN A 250 -20.95 -2.18 -18.25
N MET A 251 -20.84 -3.13 -17.29
CA MET A 251 -19.55 -3.60 -16.74
C MET A 251 -18.54 -4.10 -17.79
N ASN A 252 -18.95 -4.24 -19.06
CA ASN A 252 -18.05 -4.46 -20.19
C ASN A 252 -17.42 -3.16 -20.75
N ARG A 253 -17.52 -2.02 -20.07
CA ARG A 253 -16.92 -0.75 -20.49
C ARG A 253 -15.90 -0.25 -19.45
N VAL A 254 -14.76 0.22 -19.94
CA VAL A 254 -13.69 0.82 -19.15
C VAL A 254 -13.67 2.31 -19.45
N ILE A 255 -13.61 3.13 -18.40
CA ILE A 255 -13.43 4.57 -18.53
C ILE A 255 -11.93 4.85 -18.48
N ILE A 256 -11.39 5.33 -19.61
CA ILE A 256 -10.01 5.76 -19.77
C ILE A 256 -10.00 7.28 -19.66
N GLN A 257 -9.29 7.83 -18.69
CA GLN A 257 -9.03 9.28 -18.69
C GLN A 257 -8.00 9.59 -19.77
N THR A 258 -8.33 10.54 -20.64
CA THR A 258 -7.43 11.08 -21.67
C THR A 258 -7.33 12.60 -21.47
N SER A 259 -6.32 13.24 -22.06
CA SER A 259 -6.18 14.72 -22.05
C SER A 259 -7.39 15.46 -22.65
N ASN A 260 -8.28 14.77 -23.37
CA ASN A 260 -9.53 15.32 -23.92
C ASN A 260 -10.79 14.95 -23.09
N GLY A 261 -10.62 14.38 -21.89
CA GLY A 261 -11.70 13.93 -21.02
C GLY A 261 -11.88 12.41 -20.95
N PRO A 262 -12.89 11.93 -20.20
CA PRO A 262 -13.14 10.51 -19.99
C PRO A 262 -13.66 9.83 -21.26
N LEU A 263 -12.90 8.86 -21.76
CA LEU A 263 -13.24 8.02 -22.89
C LEU A 263 -13.80 6.69 -22.39
N ILE A 264 -15.08 6.43 -22.65
CA ILE A 264 -15.72 5.15 -22.31
C ILE A 264 -15.51 4.17 -23.46
N VAL A 265 -14.62 3.20 -23.28
CA VAL A 265 -14.35 2.18 -24.30
C VAL A 265 -14.93 0.82 -23.89
N PRO A 266 -15.50 0.05 -24.83
CA PRO A 266 -15.73 -1.37 -24.60
C PRO A 266 -14.41 -2.05 -24.21
N PHE A 267 -14.46 -2.98 -23.26
CA PHE A 267 -13.27 -3.69 -22.76
C PHE A 267 -12.44 -4.31 -23.90
N ALA A 268 -13.11 -4.87 -24.91
CA ALA A 268 -12.46 -5.44 -26.10
C ALA A 268 -11.60 -4.44 -26.91
N GLN A 269 -11.75 -3.13 -26.67
CA GLN A 269 -11.00 -2.06 -27.32
C GLN A 269 -9.96 -1.41 -26.38
N LEU A 270 -9.89 -1.83 -25.11
CA LEU A 270 -8.98 -1.28 -24.09
C LEU A 270 -7.51 -1.37 -24.52
N ALA A 271 -7.11 -2.49 -25.15
CA ALA A 271 -5.74 -2.70 -25.63
C ALA A 271 -5.29 -1.67 -26.70
N GLN A 272 -6.22 -1.01 -27.38
CA GLN A 272 -5.90 0.00 -28.41
C GLN A 272 -5.68 1.41 -27.82
N HIS A 273 -6.04 1.61 -26.55
CA HIS A 273 -5.97 2.91 -25.88
C HIS A 273 -4.92 2.97 -24.77
N LEU A 274 -4.25 1.86 -24.46
CA LEU A 274 -3.25 1.79 -23.40
C LEU A 274 -1.97 2.57 -23.69
N ASP A 275 -1.69 2.88 -24.95
CA ASP A 275 -0.53 3.69 -25.36
C ASP A 275 -0.62 5.17 -24.91
N LEU A 276 -1.74 5.60 -24.31
CA LEU A 276 -1.95 6.98 -23.85
C LEU A 276 -1.64 7.22 -22.37
N PHE A 277 -1.45 6.19 -21.55
CA PHE A 277 -1.23 6.36 -20.09
C PHE A 277 0.22 6.58 -19.68
N ALA A 278 1.16 6.62 -20.63
CA ALA A 278 2.59 6.72 -20.34
C ALA A 278 3.17 8.14 -20.50
N ALA A 279 2.34 9.15 -20.82
CA ALA A 279 2.85 10.44 -21.34
C ALA A 279 2.49 11.71 -20.55
N ASP A 280 1.64 11.66 -19.52
CA ASP A 280 1.04 12.88 -18.94
C ASP A 280 1.39 13.16 -17.46
N ASP A 281 2.54 12.67 -16.95
CA ASP A 281 3.04 13.03 -15.59
C ASP A 281 4.34 13.89 -15.63
N ASP A 282 4.72 14.41 -16.80
CA ASP A 282 5.81 15.40 -16.97
C ASP A 282 5.23 16.83 -17.07
N ASP A 283 4.36 17.23 -16.13
CA ASP A 283 4.11 18.65 -15.89
C ASP A 283 5.25 19.17 -14.99
N ASP A 284 6.24 19.72 -15.68
CA ASP A 284 7.34 20.54 -15.21
C ASP A 284 6.84 21.66 -14.27
N ASP A 285 6.94 21.47 -12.96
CA ASP A 285 7.17 22.57 -12.02
C ASP A 285 8.69 22.88 -12.01
N ASP A 286 9.18 23.35 -13.16
CA ASP A 286 10.44 24.10 -13.27
C ASP A 286 10.18 25.53 -12.76
N ASP A 287 10.03 25.68 -11.44
CA ASP A 287 10.29 26.96 -10.77
C ASP A 287 11.80 27.06 -10.56
N GLU A 288 12.52 27.42 -11.65
CA GLU A 288 13.86 28.00 -11.57
C GLU A 288 13.76 29.38 -10.89
N ASP A 289 13.68 29.39 -9.55
CA ASP A 289 14.05 30.57 -8.77
C ASP A 289 15.60 30.61 -8.73
N ASP A 290 16.15 31.36 -9.68
CA ASP A 290 17.51 31.90 -9.69
C ASP A 290 17.74 32.78 -8.44
N ASP A 291 18.07 32.17 -7.30
CA ASP A 291 18.65 32.88 -6.16
C ASP A 291 20.16 33.09 -6.42
N ASP A 292 20.46 34.27 -6.98
CA ASP A 292 21.79 34.89 -7.00
C ASP A 292 22.44 34.85 -5.60
N PHE A 293 23.25 33.83 -5.36
CA PHE A 293 24.11 33.73 -4.19
C PHE A 293 25.20 34.80 -4.27
N ASN A 294 24.92 35.98 -3.73
CA ASN A 294 25.85 37.10 -3.60
C ASN A 294 26.73 36.91 -2.34
N PRO A 295 28.02 36.57 -2.43
CA PRO A 295 28.87 36.30 -1.28
C PRO A 295 29.66 37.55 -0.90
N ASP A 296 28.98 38.64 -0.54
CA ASP A 296 29.62 39.88 -0.08
C ASP A 296 28.75 40.60 0.97
N MET A 297 28.66 40.01 2.17
CA MET A 297 28.30 40.75 3.39
C MET A 297 29.17 40.22 4.54
N ALA A 298 30.39 40.74 4.58
CA ALA A 298 31.19 40.76 5.78
C ALA A 298 30.72 41.92 6.69
N ASP A 299 30.83 41.66 7.99
CA ASP A 299 31.02 42.65 9.06
C ASP A 299 29.80 43.46 9.53
N SER A 300 29.25 43.07 10.69
CA SER A 300 29.27 43.93 11.88
C SER A 300 28.73 43.20 13.11
N ASN A 301 29.64 43.02 14.06
CA ASN A 301 29.47 43.16 15.50
C ASN A 301 28.19 43.91 15.96
N ASP A 302 27.50 43.40 16.97
CA ASP A 302 27.63 43.84 18.37
C ASP A 302 26.49 43.24 19.22
N ASP A 303 26.89 42.68 20.36
CA ASP A 303 26.29 42.78 21.70
C ASP A 303 24.77 43.02 21.83
N ASP A 304 24.07 42.13 22.55
CA ASP A 304 23.57 42.52 23.89
C ASP A 304 22.91 41.39 24.68
N GLU A 305 23.15 41.48 25.98
CA GLU A 305 22.75 40.64 27.09
C GLU A 305 21.23 40.67 27.37
N ASN A 306 20.66 39.52 27.76
CA ASN A 306 19.73 39.34 28.90
C ASN A 306 19.23 37.87 28.87
N GLY A 307 19.29 37.08 29.94
CA GLY A 307 18.90 37.42 31.31
C GLY A 307 17.44 36.99 31.50
N GLY A 308 17.21 35.83 32.10
CA GLY A 308 15.85 35.32 32.31
C GLY A 308 15.78 33.90 32.86
N GLU A 309 16.23 33.74 34.10
CA GLU A 309 15.82 32.63 34.98
C GLU A 309 14.28 32.66 35.15
N GLU A 310 13.61 31.52 35.10
CA GLU A 310 12.52 31.26 36.05
C GLU A 310 12.31 29.76 36.24
N GLU A 311 12.66 29.33 37.45
CA GLU A 311 12.17 28.12 38.10
C GLU A 311 10.64 28.06 38.06
N ARG A 312 10.07 26.84 37.95
CA ARG A 312 8.91 26.44 38.78
C ARG A 312 8.61 24.94 38.70
N LYS A 313 8.90 24.31 39.84
CA LYS A 313 8.03 23.44 40.64
C LYS A 313 7.62 22.07 40.10
N ALA A 314 8.17 21.10 40.83
CA ALA A 314 7.60 19.80 41.17
C ALA A 314 6.10 19.82 41.45
N GLY A 315 5.43 18.77 40.98
CA GLY A 315 4.11 18.33 41.42
C GLY A 315 4.11 16.81 41.54
N GLU A 316 4.28 16.34 42.77
CA GLU A 316 3.96 14.99 43.23
C GLU A 316 2.43 14.75 43.25
N ASN A 317 2.06 13.47 43.41
CA ASN A 317 0.74 12.88 43.69
C ASN A 317 0.09 12.21 42.46
N GLY A 318 -0.29 10.93 42.49
CA GLY A 318 -0.34 10.02 43.63
C GLY A 318 -0.58 8.57 43.21
N GLN A 319 -0.11 7.68 44.07
CA GLN A 319 -0.52 6.29 44.15
C GLN A 319 -1.99 6.23 44.58
N SER A 320 -2.76 5.36 43.94
CA SER A 320 -3.93 4.75 44.59
C SER A 320 -3.93 3.27 44.27
N ASP A 321 -3.59 2.51 45.31
CA ASP A 321 -3.90 1.11 45.47
C ASP A 321 -5.42 0.88 45.38
N MET A 322 -5.84 -0.12 44.62
CA MET A 322 -7.04 -0.88 44.95
C MET A 322 -6.76 -2.37 44.77
N GLU A 323 -6.68 -3.02 45.94
CA GLU A 323 -6.95 -4.41 46.26
C GLU A 323 -8.16 -4.97 45.47
N GLU A 324 -8.02 -6.16 44.90
CA GLU A 324 -8.50 -7.43 45.47
C GLU A 324 -10.03 -7.55 45.43
N GLU A 325 -10.55 -8.44 44.57
CA GLU A 325 -11.46 -9.48 45.07
C GLU A 325 -11.70 -10.61 44.06
N ARG A 326 -11.79 -11.80 44.67
CA ARG A 326 -11.99 -13.13 44.11
C ARG A 326 -13.46 -13.38 43.75
N LYS A 327 -13.70 -14.31 42.82
CA LYS A 327 -14.66 -15.45 42.83
C LYS A 327 -14.85 -15.92 41.38
N ALA A 328 -14.56 -17.15 40.94
CA ALA A 328 -14.95 -18.48 41.41
C ALA A 328 -16.48 -18.70 41.44
N GLY A 329 -16.97 -19.49 40.47
CA GLY A 329 -18.33 -20.03 40.35
C GLY A 329 -18.52 -20.53 38.92
N GLU A 330 -18.18 -21.78 38.60
CA GLU A 330 -19.00 -23.01 38.75
C GLU A 330 -20.29 -23.03 37.91
N ASN A 331 -20.33 -24.05 37.05
CA ASN A 331 -21.44 -24.92 36.68
C ASN A 331 -22.65 -24.35 35.94
N GLY A 332 -22.87 -24.90 34.75
CA GLY A 332 -24.09 -24.77 33.98
C GLY A 332 -24.10 -25.72 32.80
N GLN A 333 -24.06 -27.02 33.10
CA GLN A 333 -24.31 -28.11 32.16
C GLN A 333 -25.82 -28.13 31.88
N SER A 334 -26.23 -27.88 30.64
CA SER A 334 -27.60 -28.15 30.19
C SER A 334 -27.54 -28.85 28.84
N ASP A 335 -27.77 -30.15 28.89
CA ASP A 335 -28.18 -30.97 27.76
C ASP A 335 -29.51 -30.42 27.21
N MET A 336 -29.55 -30.14 25.92
CA MET A 336 -30.79 -30.00 25.18
C MET A 336 -30.58 -30.69 23.83
N GLU A 337 -31.12 -31.90 23.75
CA GLU A 337 -31.38 -32.62 22.51
C GLU A 337 -32.56 -31.93 21.82
N GLU A 338 -32.32 -31.33 20.65
CA GLU A 338 -33.35 -31.02 19.67
C GLU A 338 -32.90 -31.56 18.31
N GLU A 339 -33.57 -32.64 17.90
CA GLU A 339 -33.59 -33.15 16.54
C GLU A 339 -34.47 -32.21 15.72
N ASP A 340 -33.86 -31.41 14.84
CA ASP A 340 -34.57 -30.69 13.79
C ASP A 340 -34.16 -31.25 12.43
N ASP A 341 -35.17 -31.80 11.73
CA ASP A 341 -35.14 -32.17 10.33
C ASP A 341 -34.83 -30.93 9.48
N VAL A 342 -33.62 -30.86 8.92
CA VAL A 342 -33.22 -29.78 7.99
C VAL A 342 -33.48 -30.24 6.56
N ASP A 343 -34.48 -29.61 5.93
CA ASP A 343 -34.70 -29.57 4.49
C ASP A 343 -33.38 -29.19 3.75
N GLU A 344 -32.83 -30.13 2.98
CA GLU A 344 -31.49 -30.04 2.37
C GLU A 344 -31.40 -29.19 1.08
N ASP A 345 -32.43 -28.41 0.72
CA ASP A 345 -32.49 -27.74 -0.60
C ASP A 345 -32.77 -26.22 -0.56
N ARG A 346 -32.53 -25.54 0.56
CA ARG A 346 -32.56 -24.06 0.60
C ARG A 346 -31.14 -23.48 0.59
N PHE A 347 -30.74 -22.98 -0.57
CA PHE A 347 -29.61 -22.06 -0.71
C PHE A 347 -29.72 -20.97 0.38
N PRO A 348 -28.64 -20.66 1.12
CA PRO A 348 -28.67 -19.57 2.08
C PRO A 348 -28.94 -18.27 1.31
N ASP A 349 -29.99 -17.57 1.75
CA ASP A 349 -30.39 -16.27 1.25
C ASP A 349 -29.18 -15.32 1.32
N SER A 350 -28.59 -15.00 0.17
CA SER A 350 -27.39 -14.17 0.03
C SER A 350 -27.59 -12.71 0.47
N THR A 351 -28.79 -12.39 0.96
CA THR A 351 -29.30 -11.04 1.24
C THR A 351 -28.95 -10.54 2.65
N ALA A 352 -28.44 -11.41 3.53
CA ALA A 352 -28.10 -11.04 4.91
C ALA A 352 -26.59 -10.81 5.12
N MET A 353 -25.96 -9.91 4.35
CA MET A 353 -24.63 -9.40 4.72
C MET A 353 -24.78 -8.10 5.53
N ALA A 354 -24.49 -8.15 6.83
CA ALA A 354 -24.28 -6.96 7.68
C ALA A 354 -25.51 -6.11 8.07
N LEU A 355 -26.70 -6.70 8.29
CA LEU A 355 -27.78 -5.99 8.99
C LEU A 355 -27.74 -6.12 10.53
N ASP A 356 -27.00 -7.08 11.08
CA ASP A 356 -27.00 -7.36 12.53
C ASP A 356 -26.19 -6.36 13.40
N ARG A 357 -25.63 -5.29 12.81
CA ARG A 357 -24.79 -4.31 13.56
C ARG A 357 -24.99 -2.84 13.18
N ILE A 358 -26.02 -2.51 12.41
CA ILE A 358 -26.51 -1.12 12.26
C ILE A 358 -27.73 -1.00 13.16
#